data_AF-A0A5C6DDP1-F1
#
_entry.id   AF-A0A5C6DDP1-F1
#
_cell.length_a   1.000
_cell.length_b   1.000
_cell.length_c   1.000
_cell.angle_alpha   90.00
_cell.angle_beta   90.00
_cell.angle_gamma   90.00
#
_symmetry.space_group_name_H-M   'P 1'
#
loop_
_entity.id
_entity.type
_entity.pdbx_description
1 polymer ?
#
loop_
_entity_poly.entity_id
_entity_poly.type
_entity_poly.pdbx_seq_one_letter_code
_entity_poly.pdbx_strand_id
1 'polypeptide(L)'
;MSENQSLIRKVFVSYAHTNEDHVEWVIDLATSLQADGIEVVLDQWDLREGQDANVFMEQMVTDESIDRILMVSDANYAAKADKREGGVGTESQIISAELYKQVGQTKFVAILRERDKDDQACLPVFYGSRIYIDMCDEESFSRNYERLVRHIFDKPLNVKPPLGKAPAFIISNGLSSVICIRSSRRFCDVLITGRGNPAAAFDQFAKDLVVDLEAHRMSLDRDAEESWPDDVLDSIEKMRPIRDALIDVVAITGSSVYESWLLPAIVALLEKTANFAKILTKPNAGIRAISQDNFRFFAQEAFLSVIGILICKRRYDLVNRLFCADYFIRDRHDEESINTERYDVFHDPAITLEEMCNQKLESKWISFTGNLIFKRATHPELPALQLIQADAISLLHGMQHHGQWPPTVSIHGRYHQRLPLFDSVVTTGNVGGLGEILGIDSVRGILDLLESDEMRHFYSGGRYWRTCYSDGSIFALEDLRSYR
;
A
#
# COMPACT_ATOMS: atom_id res chain seq x y z
N MET A 1 -24.52 -11.09 24.24
CA MET A 1 -24.11 -11.27 25.65
C MET A 1 -22.73 -10.65 25.77
N SER A 2 -22.56 -9.75 26.73
CA SER A 2 -21.51 -8.73 26.82
C SER A 2 -20.09 -9.30 26.94
N GLU A 3 -19.20 -8.93 26.03
CA GLU A 3 -17.73 -9.15 26.07
C GLU A 3 -17.02 -8.39 27.22
N ASN A 4 -17.76 -7.76 28.15
CA ASN A 4 -17.22 -6.90 29.19
C ASN A 4 -16.98 -7.61 30.54
N GLN A 5 -17.05 -8.94 30.57
CA GLN A 5 -16.63 -9.73 31.74
C GLN A 5 -15.28 -10.40 31.45
N SER A 6 -14.24 -9.87 32.11
CA SER A 6 -12.97 -10.52 32.52
C SER A 6 -11.67 -9.85 32.03
N LEU A 7 -11.47 -8.57 32.37
CA LEU A 7 -10.13 -7.99 32.42
C LEU A 7 -9.91 -7.21 33.72
N ILE A 8 -10.57 -7.61 34.81
CA ILE A 8 -10.25 -7.09 36.14
C ILE A 8 -8.83 -7.57 36.46
N ARG A 9 -7.94 -6.63 36.73
CA ARG A 9 -6.57 -6.91 37.17
C ARG A 9 -6.48 -6.71 38.67
N LYS A 10 -5.81 -7.62 39.37
CA LYS A 10 -5.63 -7.53 40.82
C LYS A 10 -4.17 -7.19 41.15
N VAL A 11 -3.95 -6.17 41.96
CA VAL A 11 -2.62 -5.73 42.39
C VAL A 11 -2.48 -5.76 43.90
N PHE A 12 -1.28 -6.11 44.36
CA PHE A 12 -0.91 -6.02 45.77
C PHE A 12 0.01 -4.82 45.98
N VAL A 13 -0.25 -4.00 46.99
CA VAL A 13 0.57 -2.81 47.28
C VAL A 13 1.39 -3.03 48.56
N SER A 14 2.72 -2.96 48.43
CA SER A 14 3.66 -3.00 49.55
C SER A 14 4.37 -1.66 49.66
N TYR A 15 4.35 -1.07 50.86
CA TYR A 15 4.91 0.23 51.18
C TYR A 15 5.37 0.25 52.65
N ALA A 16 6.10 1.30 53.05
CA ALA A 16 6.55 1.48 54.42
C ALA A 16 5.66 2.52 55.13
N HIS A 17 5.33 2.29 56.39
CA HIS A 17 4.64 3.29 57.22
C HIS A 17 5.65 4.35 57.67
N THR A 18 6.04 5.24 56.75
CA THR A 18 7.09 6.25 56.97
C THR A 18 6.58 7.47 57.73
N ASN A 19 5.47 8.05 57.29
CA ASN A 19 4.76 9.15 57.93
C ASN A 19 3.29 9.18 57.44
N GLU A 20 2.45 10.00 58.07
CA GLU A 20 1.01 10.10 57.74
C GLU A 20 0.80 10.53 56.27
N ASP A 21 1.54 11.53 55.78
CA ASP A 21 1.44 12.03 54.39
C ASP A 21 1.74 10.92 53.35
N HIS A 22 2.73 10.07 53.62
CA HIS A 22 3.08 8.95 52.74
C HIS A 22 1.99 7.88 52.74
N VAL A 23 1.43 7.56 53.90
CA VAL A 23 0.33 6.60 54.03
C VAL A 23 -0.90 7.09 53.28
N GLU A 24 -1.27 8.37 53.46
CA GLU A 24 -2.40 8.99 52.75
C GLU A 24 -2.17 8.96 51.23
N TRP A 25 -0.97 9.31 50.77
CA TRP A 25 -0.61 9.24 49.35
C TRP A 25 -0.74 7.83 48.76
N VAL A 26 -0.35 6.79 49.50
CA VAL A 26 -0.52 5.38 49.07
C VAL A 26 -2.00 5.01 48.98
N ILE A 27 -2.81 5.46 49.94
CA ILE A 27 -4.27 5.25 49.93
C ILE A 27 -4.91 5.95 48.72
N ASP A 28 -4.49 7.17 48.39
CA ASP A 28 -4.98 7.91 47.23
C ASP A 28 -4.62 7.23 45.90
N LEU A 29 -3.38 6.73 45.80
CA LEU A 29 -2.95 5.93 44.65
C LEU A 29 -3.81 4.67 44.52
N ALA A 30 -4.00 3.93 45.61
CA ALA A 30 -4.82 2.71 45.63
C ALA A 30 -6.27 3.00 45.26
N THR A 31 -6.83 4.12 45.75
CA THR A 31 -8.20 4.56 45.45
C THR A 31 -8.35 4.91 43.97
N SER A 32 -7.35 5.57 43.39
CA SER A 32 -7.33 5.89 41.96
C SER A 32 -7.28 4.62 41.10
N LEU A 33 -6.46 3.63 41.48
CA LEU A 33 -6.39 2.34 40.79
C LEU A 33 -7.73 1.58 40.85
N GLN A 34 -8.40 1.57 42.00
CA GLN A 34 -9.76 1.01 42.14
C GLN A 34 -10.77 1.70 41.21
N ALA A 35 -10.70 3.04 41.10
CA ALA A 35 -11.55 3.79 40.19
C ALA A 35 -11.32 3.44 38.71
N ASP A 36 -10.10 3.04 38.35
CA ASP A 36 -9.72 2.56 37.01
C ASP A 36 -10.01 1.06 36.77
N GLY A 37 -10.74 0.41 37.69
CA GLY A 37 -11.18 -0.98 37.54
C GLY A 37 -10.08 -2.02 37.86
N ILE A 38 -9.07 -1.62 38.65
CA ILE A 38 -8.01 -2.50 39.15
C ILE A 38 -8.34 -2.83 40.61
N GLU A 39 -8.51 -4.12 40.91
CA GLU A 39 -8.71 -4.59 42.29
C GLU A 39 -7.40 -4.45 43.07
N VAL A 40 -7.41 -3.70 44.17
CA VAL A 40 -6.21 -3.44 44.97
C VAL A 40 -6.32 -4.16 46.32
N VAL A 41 -5.29 -4.94 46.65
CA VAL A 41 -5.06 -5.51 47.98
C VAL A 41 -4.11 -4.59 48.75
N LEU A 42 -4.61 -4.01 49.84
CA LEU A 42 -3.90 -3.02 50.66
C LEU A 42 -4.10 -3.34 52.14
N ASP A 43 -3.02 -3.25 52.93
CA ASP A 43 -3.08 -3.53 54.37
C ASP A 43 -4.13 -2.69 55.12
N GLN A 44 -4.27 -1.41 54.78
CA GLN A 44 -5.26 -0.48 55.36
C GLN A 44 -6.72 -0.90 55.14
N TRP A 45 -6.98 -1.74 54.13
CA TRP A 45 -8.33 -2.17 53.76
C TRP A 45 -8.59 -3.64 54.13
N ASP A 46 -7.56 -4.48 53.97
CA ASP A 46 -7.70 -5.93 53.99
C ASP A 46 -7.13 -6.58 55.26
N LEU A 47 -6.26 -5.89 56.01
CA LEU A 47 -5.68 -6.39 57.26
C LEU A 47 -6.50 -5.90 58.47
N ARG A 48 -7.00 -6.84 59.28
CA ARG A 48 -7.80 -6.57 60.49
C ARG A 48 -7.03 -6.93 61.76
N GLU A 49 -7.39 -6.29 62.87
CA GLU A 49 -6.83 -6.59 64.20
C GLU A 49 -6.92 -8.09 64.52
N GLY A 50 -5.78 -8.68 64.92
CA GLY A 50 -5.66 -10.12 65.22
C GLY A 50 -5.27 -11.02 64.04
N GLN A 51 -5.18 -10.48 62.82
CA GLN A 51 -4.61 -11.21 61.68
C GLN A 51 -3.08 -11.16 61.67
N ASP A 52 -2.44 -12.20 61.13
CA ASP A 52 -0.98 -12.28 61.01
C ASP A 52 -0.51 -11.57 59.74
N ALA A 53 0.25 -10.49 59.93
CA ALA A 53 0.80 -9.69 58.84
C ALA A 53 1.82 -10.46 57.97
N ASN A 54 2.47 -11.51 58.49
CA ASN A 54 3.33 -12.37 57.68
C ASN A 54 2.49 -13.20 56.71
N VAL A 55 1.36 -13.75 57.17
CA VAL A 55 0.40 -14.48 56.32
C VAL A 55 -0.17 -13.55 55.25
N PHE A 56 -0.46 -12.29 55.58
CA PHE A 56 -0.88 -11.29 54.60
C PHE A 56 0.17 -11.07 53.50
N MET A 57 1.45 -10.93 53.86
CA MET A 57 2.51 -10.80 52.86
C MET A 57 2.71 -12.06 52.02
N GLU A 58 2.51 -13.26 52.59
CA GLU A 58 2.56 -14.50 51.82
C GLU A 58 1.47 -14.58 50.75
N GLN A 59 0.36 -13.84 50.88
CA GLN A 59 -0.70 -13.78 49.86
C GLN A 59 -0.18 -13.30 48.52
N MET A 60 0.76 -12.34 48.47
CA MET A 60 1.27 -11.86 47.18
C MET A 60 2.00 -12.94 46.35
N VAL A 61 2.44 -14.00 47.02
CA VAL A 61 3.07 -15.19 46.41
C VAL A 61 2.06 -16.32 46.22
N THR A 62 1.22 -16.57 47.22
CA THR A 62 0.31 -17.74 47.26
C THR A 62 -1.00 -17.52 46.52
N ASP A 63 -1.47 -16.28 46.38
CA ASP A 63 -2.67 -15.94 45.62
C ASP A 63 -2.30 -15.74 44.14
N GLU A 64 -2.65 -16.73 43.32
CA GLU A 64 -2.46 -16.71 41.87
C GLU A 64 -3.32 -15.65 41.16
N SER A 65 -4.37 -15.12 41.81
CA SER A 65 -5.20 -14.06 41.24
C SER A 65 -4.53 -12.69 41.22
N ILE A 66 -3.48 -12.49 42.03
CA ILE A 66 -2.70 -11.24 42.02
C ILE A 66 -1.85 -11.21 40.76
N ASP A 67 -2.11 -10.26 39.86
CA ASP A 67 -1.39 -10.08 38.60
C ASP A 67 -0.07 -9.33 38.78
N ARG A 68 -0.04 -8.32 39.66
CA ARG A 68 1.10 -7.42 39.86
C ARG A 68 1.31 -7.06 41.33
N ILE A 69 2.55 -6.76 41.69
CA ILE A 69 2.95 -6.31 43.01
C ILE A 69 3.60 -4.93 42.87
N LEU A 70 2.98 -3.92 43.45
CA LEU A 70 3.45 -2.54 43.47
C LEU A 70 4.31 -2.33 44.72
N MET A 71 5.59 -2.06 44.52
CA MET A 71 6.53 -1.69 45.57
C MET A 71 6.64 -0.17 45.63
N VAL A 72 5.92 0.47 46.55
CA VAL A 72 6.08 1.91 46.78
C VAL A 72 7.33 2.12 47.63
N SER A 73 8.36 2.64 46.99
CA SER A 73 9.70 2.75 47.55
C SER A 73 10.05 4.20 47.85
N ASP A 74 10.32 4.46 49.12
CA ASP A 74 10.96 5.64 49.66
C ASP A 74 12.29 5.26 50.36
N ALA A 75 12.99 6.22 50.95
CA ALA A 75 14.26 5.93 51.63
C ALA A 75 14.11 4.93 52.79
N ASN A 76 12.98 4.99 53.49
CA ASN A 76 12.68 4.12 54.62
C ASN A 76 12.40 2.67 54.17
N TYR A 77 11.60 2.51 53.12
CA TYR A 77 11.29 1.22 52.51
C TYR A 77 12.56 0.54 52.03
N ALA A 78 13.40 1.25 51.25
CA ALA A 78 14.67 0.73 50.77
C ALA A 78 15.58 0.28 51.92
N ALA A 79 15.79 1.13 52.93
CA ALA A 79 16.64 0.82 54.07
C ALA A 79 16.15 -0.39 54.88
N LYS A 80 14.84 -0.55 55.03
CA LYS A 80 14.24 -1.68 55.76
C LYS A 80 14.27 -2.97 54.95
N ALA A 81 14.00 -2.89 53.64
CA ALA A 81 14.07 -4.00 52.72
C ALA A 81 15.50 -4.57 52.62
N ASP A 82 16.52 -3.70 52.61
CA ASP A 82 17.93 -4.09 52.57
C ASP A 82 18.41 -4.69 53.90
N LYS A 83 17.96 -4.17 55.05
CA LYS A 83 18.28 -4.74 56.37
C LYS A 83 17.70 -6.15 56.57
N ARG A 84 16.60 -6.48 55.87
CA ARG A 84 15.97 -7.80 55.92
C ARG A 84 16.78 -8.90 55.23
N GLU A 85 17.78 -8.56 54.43
CA GLU A 85 18.71 -9.53 53.85
C GLU A 85 19.50 -10.31 54.92
N GLY A 86 19.61 -9.77 56.14
CA GLY A 86 20.31 -10.41 57.28
C GLY A 86 19.42 -11.13 58.31
N GLY A 87 18.11 -11.25 58.10
CA GLY A 87 17.20 -11.99 58.99
C GLY A 87 16.82 -11.29 60.31
N VAL A 88 17.11 -9.99 60.47
CA VAL A 88 16.82 -9.22 61.69
C VAL A 88 15.91 -8.03 61.36
N GLY A 89 14.63 -8.28 61.12
CA GLY A 89 13.66 -7.21 60.82
C GLY A 89 12.22 -7.59 61.16
N THR A 90 11.67 -6.95 62.19
CA THR A 90 10.32 -7.21 62.77
C THR A 90 9.15 -6.66 61.94
N GLU A 91 9.38 -5.83 60.93
CA GLU A 91 8.31 -5.14 60.20
C GLU A 91 7.71 -5.97 59.05
N SER A 92 6.81 -6.88 59.40
CA SER A 92 6.17 -7.86 58.51
C SER A 92 5.80 -7.36 57.11
N GLN A 93 5.41 -6.10 56.91
CA GLN A 93 4.78 -5.57 55.69
C GLN A 93 5.72 -5.16 54.52
N ILE A 94 7.04 -5.33 54.65
CA ILE A 94 8.03 -4.94 53.62
C ILE A 94 8.59 -6.17 52.88
N ILE A 95 8.68 -6.10 51.55
CA ILE A 95 9.18 -7.22 50.74
C ILE A 95 10.67 -7.50 51.01
N SER A 96 10.99 -8.76 51.31
CA SER A 96 12.38 -9.23 51.47
C SER A 96 12.99 -9.72 50.15
N ALA A 97 14.33 -9.74 50.07
CA ALA A 97 15.05 -10.25 48.90
C ALA A 97 14.76 -11.74 48.62
N GLU A 98 14.47 -12.53 49.66
CA GLU A 98 14.10 -13.95 49.52
C GLU A 98 12.73 -14.11 48.86
N LEU A 99 11.76 -13.33 49.32
CA LEU A 99 10.39 -13.34 48.81
C LEU A 99 10.31 -12.81 47.38
N TYR A 100 11.13 -11.80 47.07
CA TYR A 100 11.33 -11.29 45.72
C TYR A 100 11.88 -12.35 44.75
N LYS A 101 12.76 -13.26 45.22
CA LYS A 101 13.32 -14.34 44.38
C LYS A 101 12.33 -15.48 44.11
N GLN A 102 11.37 -15.70 45.01
CA GLN A 102 10.37 -16.77 44.89
C GLN A 102 9.29 -16.45 43.83
N VAL A 103 9.03 -15.16 43.60
CA VAL A 103 8.03 -14.68 42.64
C VAL A 103 8.71 -14.30 41.32
N GLY A 104 8.03 -14.54 40.20
CA GLY A 104 8.51 -14.12 38.88
C GLY A 104 8.83 -12.62 38.85
N GLN A 105 10.06 -12.25 38.48
CA GLN A 105 10.57 -10.88 38.57
C GLN A 105 9.74 -9.84 37.79
N THR A 106 8.97 -10.28 36.78
CA THR A 106 8.07 -9.43 35.99
C THR A 106 6.79 -9.03 36.74
N LYS A 107 6.47 -9.69 37.86
CA LYS A 107 5.31 -9.38 38.70
C LYS A 107 5.50 -8.09 39.50
N PHE A 108 6.74 -7.74 39.85
CA PHE A 108 7.06 -6.57 40.67
C PHE A 108 7.27 -5.30 39.84
N VAL A 109 6.69 -4.20 40.32
CA VAL A 109 6.86 -2.86 39.76
C VAL A 109 7.21 -1.92 40.89
N ALA A 110 8.39 -1.30 40.83
CA ALA A 110 8.75 -0.27 41.79
C ALA A 110 8.13 1.08 41.39
N ILE A 111 7.52 1.72 42.37
CA ILE A 111 6.98 3.08 42.31
C ILE A 111 7.86 3.93 43.21
N LEU A 112 8.64 4.84 42.63
CA LEU A 112 9.55 5.69 43.37
C LEU A 112 8.81 6.89 43.94
N ARG A 113 8.93 7.11 45.25
CA ARG A 113 8.32 8.27 45.94
C ARG A 113 9.32 9.25 46.52
N GLU A 114 10.58 8.84 46.66
CA GLU A 114 11.66 9.65 47.21
C GLU A 114 12.96 9.43 46.44
N ARG A 115 13.73 10.51 46.26
CA ARG A 115 15.12 10.47 45.76
C ARG A 115 16.07 10.89 46.87
N ASP A 116 17.28 10.36 46.84
CA ASP A 116 18.30 10.73 47.81
C ASP A 116 18.94 12.09 47.51
N LYS A 117 19.93 12.47 48.32
CA LYS A 117 20.62 13.77 48.21
C LYS A 117 21.41 13.94 46.91
N ASP A 118 21.75 12.84 46.24
CA ASP A 118 22.51 12.81 44.99
C ASP A 118 21.57 12.56 43.78
N ASP A 119 20.26 12.80 43.98
CA ASP A 119 19.19 12.62 42.99
C ASP A 119 19.02 11.16 42.51
N GLN A 120 19.53 10.19 43.28
CA GLN A 120 19.37 8.77 42.97
C GLN A 120 18.06 8.21 43.51
N ALA A 121 17.52 7.21 42.81
CA ALA A 121 16.29 6.55 43.21
C ALA A 121 16.50 5.70 44.48
N CYS A 122 15.72 5.98 45.53
CA CYS A 122 15.68 5.17 46.75
C CYS A 122 14.95 3.84 46.51
N LEU A 123 15.66 2.84 45.98
CA LEU A 123 15.15 1.49 45.69
C LEU A 123 15.93 0.43 46.49
N PRO A 124 15.31 -0.69 46.91
CA PRO A 124 16.04 -1.79 47.53
C PRO A 124 17.13 -2.36 46.61
N VAL A 125 18.26 -2.76 47.18
CA VAL A 125 19.43 -3.26 46.43
C VAL A 125 19.06 -4.44 45.54
N PHE A 126 18.17 -5.33 46.00
CA PHE A 126 17.73 -6.50 45.24
C PHE A 126 16.92 -6.14 43.98
N TYR A 127 16.33 -4.94 43.92
CA TYR A 127 15.58 -4.48 42.74
C TYR A 127 16.54 -4.15 41.58
N GLY A 128 17.79 -3.76 41.88
CA GLY A 128 18.87 -3.58 40.92
C GLY A 128 18.59 -2.50 39.87
N SER A 129 19.07 -2.70 38.64
CA SER A 129 18.91 -1.76 37.50
C SER A 129 17.60 -1.90 36.73
N ARG A 130 16.54 -2.42 37.37
CA ARG A 130 15.24 -2.64 36.72
C ARG A 130 14.50 -1.32 36.53
N ILE A 131 13.61 -1.32 35.53
CA ILE A 131 12.79 -0.15 35.21
C ILE A 131 11.77 0.07 36.33
N TYR A 132 11.76 1.27 36.90
CA TYR A 132 10.77 1.74 37.86
C TYR A 132 9.88 2.84 37.24
N ILE A 133 8.84 3.22 37.97
CA ILE A 133 7.96 4.35 37.65
C ILE A 133 8.22 5.45 38.68
N ASP A 134 8.62 6.63 38.22
CA ASP A 134 8.92 7.76 39.08
C ASP A 134 7.65 8.57 39.37
N MET A 135 7.29 8.75 40.64
CA MET A 135 6.14 9.56 41.07
C MET A 135 6.56 10.65 42.06
N CYS A 136 7.84 11.02 42.10
CA CYS A 136 8.34 12.06 43.00
C CYS A 136 7.86 13.47 42.62
N ASP A 137 7.71 13.71 41.32
CA ASP A 137 7.41 15.02 40.74
C ASP A 137 5.93 15.14 40.32
N GLU A 138 5.27 16.20 40.78
CA GLU A 138 3.85 16.47 40.51
C GLU A 138 3.59 16.76 39.03
N GLU A 139 4.52 17.43 38.32
CA GLU A 139 4.33 17.77 36.91
C GLU A 139 4.27 16.51 36.02
N SER A 140 5.02 15.47 36.39
CA SER A 140 5.08 14.20 35.66
C SER A 140 4.14 13.12 36.19
N PHE A 141 3.45 13.37 37.31
CA PHE A 141 2.57 12.41 37.98
C PHE A 141 1.53 11.80 37.04
N SER A 142 0.73 12.62 36.34
CA SER A 142 -0.35 12.11 35.46
C SER A 142 0.17 11.19 34.35
N ARG A 143 1.32 11.53 33.76
CA ARG A 143 1.96 10.72 32.70
C ARG A 143 2.48 9.39 33.26
N ASN A 144 3.08 9.43 34.45
CA ASN A 144 3.63 8.24 35.08
C ASN A 144 2.53 7.33 35.66
N TYR A 145 1.41 7.91 36.09
CA TYR A 145 0.19 7.19 36.48
C TYR A 145 -0.41 6.44 35.29
N GLU A 146 -0.58 7.08 34.13
CA GLU A 146 -1.03 6.39 32.91
C GLU A 146 -0.09 5.23 32.55
N ARG A 147 1.22 5.42 32.71
CA ARG A 147 2.23 4.37 32.48
C ARG A 147 2.09 3.20 33.45
N LEU A 148 1.74 3.45 34.72
CA LEU A 148 1.46 2.41 35.72
C LEU A 148 0.22 1.60 35.35
N VAL A 149 -0.90 2.27 35.05
CA VAL A 149 -2.16 1.62 34.64
C VAL A 149 -1.93 0.75 33.40
N ARG A 150 -1.28 1.29 32.37
CA ARG A 150 -0.91 0.56 31.15
C ARG A 150 -0.06 -0.67 31.45
N HIS A 151 0.88 -0.57 32.39
CA HIS A 151 1.71 -1.68 32.80
C HIS A 151 0.89 -2.79 33.48
N ILE A 152 -0.04 -2.43 34.37
CA ILE A 152 -0.93 -3.38 35.07
C ILE A 152 -1.79 -4.17 34.06
N PHE A 153 -2.25 -3.51 32.99
CA PHE A 153 -3.06 -4.14 31.94
C PHE A 153 -2.27 -4.86 30.83
N ASP A 154 -0.93 -4.91 30.89
CA ASP A 154 -0.07 -5.43 29.81
C ASP A 154 -0.24 -4.71 28.45
N LYS A 155 -0.51 -3.39 28.49
CA LYS A 155 -0.70 -2.54 27.30
C LYS A 155 0.41 -1.48 27.19
N PRO A 156 1.61 -1.83 26.69
CA PRO A 156 2.73 -0.90 26.64
C PRO A 156 2.43 0.35 25.80
N LEU A 157 3.04 1.48 26.16
CA LEU A 157 2.89 2.75 25.44
C LEU A 157 3.26 2.62 23.94
N ASN A 158 4.32 1.87 23.66
CA ASN A 158 4.82 1.60 22.33
C ASN A 158 4.59 0.13 21.96
N VAL A 159 3.53 -0.14 21.19
CA VAL A 159 3.27 -1.47 20.65
C VAL A 159 4.14 -1.66 19.41
N LYS A 160 4.92 -2.75 19.37
CA LYS A 160 5.69 -3.11 18.18
C LYS A 160 4.71 -3.30 17.01
N PRO A 161 4.86 -2.57 15.88
CA PRO A 161 3.97 -2.76 14.75
C PRO A 161 4.10 -4.19 14.20
N PRO A 162 3.05 -4.73 13.57
CA PRO A 162 3.12 -6.03 12.93
C PRO A 162 4.26 -6.06 11.91
N LEU A 163 4.98 -7.19 11.86
CA LEU A 163 6.10 -7.35 10.96
C LEU A 163 5.59 -7.30 9.50
N GLY A 164 6.06 -6.33 8.74
CA GLY A 164 5.78 -6.24 7.30
C GLY A 164 6.42 -7.40 6.52
N LYS A 165 5.94 -7.63 5.29
CA LYS A 165 6.62 -8.56 4.38
C LYS A 165 8.00 -8.01 4.02
N ALA A 166 9.00 -8.89 3.92
CA ALA A 166 10.31 -8.51 3.42
C ALA A 166 10.16 -7.86 2.03
N PRO A 167 10.79 -6.70 1.78
CA PRO A 167 10.67 -6.03 0.49
C PRO A 167 11.11 -6.95 -0.66
N ALA A 168 10.31 -7.01 -1.73
CA ALA A 168 10.52 -7.92 -2.85
C ALA A 168 11.94 -7.81 -3.46
N PHE A 169 12.55 -6.62 -3.41
CA PHE A 169 13.89 -6.37 -3.94
C PHE A 169 15.02 -7.12 -3.20
N ILE A 170 14.82 -7.57 -1.96
CA ILE A 170 15.82 -8.38 -1.22
C ILE A 170 15.70 -9.87 -1.57
N ILE A 171 14.50 -10.33 -1.91
CA ILE A 171 14.24 -11.76 -2.18
C ILE A 171 14.63 -12.13 -3.62
N SER A 172 14.54 -11.19 -4.55
CA SER A 172 14.99 -11.38 -5.94
C SER A 172 16.46 -10.95 -6.08
N ASN A 173 17.39 -11.91 -6.25
CA ASN A 173 18.79 -11.65 -6.61
C ASN A 173 18.97 -11.09 -8.06
N GLY A 174 18.02 -10.30 -8.55
CA GLY A 174 18.04 -9.72 -9.90
C GLY A 174 17.35 -8.35 -10.06
N LEU A 175 16.62 -7.82 -9.06
CA LEU A 175 15.95 -6.50 -9.18
C LEU A 175 16.85 -5.31 -8.81
N SER A 176 18.06 -5.54 -8.29
CA SER A 176 19.02 -4.49 -7.95
C SER A 176 19.67 -3.81 -9.17
N SER A 177 19.40 -4.27 -10.39
CA SER A 177 19.98 -3.74 -11.64
C SER A 177 19.09 -2.73 -12.39
N VAL A 178 17.79 -2.65 -12.11
CA VAL A 178 16.85 -1.80 -12.85
C VAL A 178 16.89 -0.38 -12.28
N ILE A 179 17.41 0.56 -13.06
CA ILE A 179 17.72 1.91 -12.56
C ILE A 179 16.45 2.78 -12.40
N CYS A 180 15.42 2.55 -13.21
CA CYS A 180 14.13 3.25 -13.18
C CYS A 180 13.33 2.94 -11.90
N ILE A 181 13.56 1.77 -11.27
CA ILE A 181 12.95 1.44 -9.97
C ILE A 181 13.54 2.33 -8.86
N ARG A 182 14.82 2.70 -8.97
CA ARG A 182 15.44 3.60 -7.98
C ARG A 182 14.99 5.04 -8.17
N SER A 183 14.92 5.53 -9.41
CA SER A 183 14.43 6.88 -9.69
C SER A 183 12.92 7.04 -9.49
N SER A 184 12.10 6.01 -9.72
CA SER A 184 10.67 6.03 -9.35
C SER A 184 10.49 6.20 -7.84
N ARG A 185 11.20 5.41 -7.01
CA ARG A 185 11.17 5.58 -5.55
C ARG A 185 11.60 6.99 -5.14
N ARG A 186 12.69 7.49 -5.71
CA ARG A 186 13.16 8.86 -5.44
C ARG A 186 12.12 9.91 -5.85
N PHE A 187 11.45 9.73 -6.98
CA PHE A 187 10.38 10.62 -7.41
C PHE A 187 9.20 10.57 -6.43
N CYS A 188 8.80 9.37 -5.99
CA CYS A 188 7.78 9.22 -4.96
C CYS A 188 8.18 9.93 -3.65
N ASP A 189 9.43 9.78 -3.21
CA ASP A 189 9.96 10.45 -2.02
C ASP A 189 9.93 11.98 -2.15
N VAL A 190 10.26 12.53 -3.33
CA VAL A 190 10.20 13.97 -3.60
C VAL A 190 8.76 14.48 -3.45
N LEU A 191 7.76 13.74 -3.95
CA LEU A 191 6.36 14.10 -3.81
C LEU A 191 5.83 13.95 -2.37
N ILE A 192 6.21 12.88 -1.66
CA ILE A 192 5.76 12.62 -0.29
C ILE A 192 6.36 13.63 0.69
N THR A 193 7.66 13.93 0.55
CA THR A 193 8.37 14.80 1.49
C THR A 193 8.27 16.28 1.12
N GLY A 194 7.87 16.60 -0.12
CA GLY A 194 7.88 17.96 -0.67
C GLY A 194 9.29 18.53 -0.86
N ARG A 195 10.35 17.73 -0.69
CA ARG A 195 11.74 18.18 -0.81
C ARG A 195 12.32 17.81 -2.16
N GLY A 196 12.59 18.81 -2.99
CA GLY A 196 13.21 18.65 -4.30
C GLY A 196 12.36 19.25 -5.41
N ASN A 197 12.73 18.98 -6.67
CA ASN A 197 11.98 19.40 -7.84
C ASN A 197 11.28 18.18 -8.47
N PRO A 198 9.93 18.09 -8.37
CA PRO A 198 9.17 16.99 -8.95
C PRO A 198 9.39 16.80 -10.45
N ALA A 199 9.39 17.88 -11.23
CA ALA A 199 9.58 17.82 -12.68
C ALA A 199 10.95 17.23 -13.04
N ALA A 200 12.02 17.69 -12.37
CA ALA A 200 13.37 17.17 -12.59
C ALA A 200 13.52 15.69 -12.16
N ALA A 201 12.83 15.29 -11.09
CA ALA A 201 12.83 13.90 -10.64
C ALA A 201 12.04 12.99 -11.61
N PHE A 202 10.92 13.47 -12.17
CA PHE A 202 10.17 12.77 -13.21
C PHE A 202 11.01 12.61 -14.48
N ASP A 203 11.69 13.67 -14.92
CA ASP A 203 12.58 13.62 -16.09
C ASP A 203 13.70 12.60 -15.90
N GLN A 204 14.25 12.49 -14.69
CA GLN A 204 15.25 11.48 -14.37
C GLN A 204 14.67 10.07 -14.45
N PHE A 205 13.48 9.85 -13.87
CA PHE A 205 12.77 8.57 -14.02
C PHE A 205 12.52 8.22 -15.48
N ALA A 206 12.05 9.16 -16.30
CA ALA A 206 11.80 8.95 -17.72
C ALA A 206 13.07 8.62 -18.51
N LYS A 207 14.24 9.19 -18.13
CA LYS A 207 15.54 8.84 -18.72
C LYS A 207 15.98 7.44 -18.32
N ASP A 208 15.87 7.12 -17.04
CA ASP A 208 16.26 5.81 -16.50
C ASP A 208 15.39 4.68 -17.07
N LEU A 209 14.08 4.92 -17.25
CA LEU A 209 13.16 3.99 -17.90
C LEU A 209 13.59 3.68 -19.34
N VAL A 210 14.03 4.69 -20.11
CA VAL A 210 14.54 4.48 -21.47
C VAL A 210 15.80 3.62 -21.47
N VAL A 211 16.72 3.85 -20.53
CA VAL A 211 17.94 3.04 -20.39
C VAL A 211 17.61 1.58 -20.06
N ASP A 212 16.67 1.35 -19.15
CA ASP A 212 16.25 -0.02 -18.81
C ASP A 212 15.49 -0.69 -19.96
N LEU A 213 14.68 0.05 -20.74
CA LEU A 213 14.06 -0.48 -21.95
C LEU A 213 15.10 -0.86 -23.01
N GLU A 214 16.12 -0.02 -23.23
CA GLU A 214 17.21 -0.31 -24.18
C GLU A 214 17.94 -1.62 -23.83
N ALA A 215 18.10 -1.92 -22.54
CA ALA A 215 18.69 -3.18 -22.07
C ALA A 215 17.87 -4.43 -22.44
N HIS A 216 16.59 -4.28 -22.79
CA HIS A 216 15.70 -5.34 -23.25
C HIS A 216 15.61 -5.44 -24.78
N ARG A 217 16.47 -4.74 -25.52
CA ARG A 217 16.53 -4.86 -26.98
C ARG A 217 16.87 -6.29 -27.39
N MET A 218 16.01 -6.89 -28.19
CA MET A 218 16.14 -8.28 -28.60
C MET A 218 16.96 -8.42 -29.89
N SER A 219 17.77 -9.48 -29.94
CA SER A 219 18.40 -9.98 -31.16
C SER A 219 17.98 -11.43 -31.34
N LEU A 220 17.09 -11.68 -32.31
CA LEU A 220 16.57 -13.01 -32.60
C LEU A 220 17.45 -13.71 -33.62
N ASP A 221 17.71 -14.99 -33.39
CA ASP A 221 18.42 -15.85 -34.33
C ASP A 221 17.49 -16.25 -35.48
N ARG A 222 17.95 -16.06 -36.72
CA ARG A 222 17.14 -16.33 -37.92
C ARG A 222 16.84 -17.81 -38.11
N ASP A 223 17.72 -18.66 -37.61
CA ASP A 223 17.63 -20.11 -37.81
C ASP A 223 16.83 -20.81 -36.71
N ALA A 224 16.30 -20.06 -35.72
CA ALA A 224 15.60 -20.57 -34.55
C ALA A 224 14.17 -20.00 -34.40
N GLU A 225 13.39 -19.95 -35.50
CA GLU A 225 12.03 -19.37 -35.50
C GLU A 225 11.08 -19.97 -34.46
N GLU A 226 11.24 -21.26 -34.13
CA GLU A 226 10.44 -21.95 -33.10
C GLU A 226 10.65 -21.38 -31.67
N SER A 227 11.80 -20.73 -31.40
CA SER A 227 12.12 -20.14 -30.09
C SER A 227 11.61 -18.72 -29.92
N TRP A 228 11.37 -17.98 -31.02
CA TRP A 228 11.02 -16.56 -30.96
C TRP A 228 9.82 -16.26 -30.04
N PRO A 229 8.72 -17.06 -30.03
CA PRO A 229 7.62 -16.87 -29.10
C PRO A 229 8.06 -16.87 -27.63
N ASP A 230 8.93 -17.80 -27.25
CA ASP A 230 9.36 -17.96 -25.86
C ASP A 230 10.32 -16.81 -25.49
N ASP A 231 11.24 -16.45 -26.40
CA ASP A 231 12.19 -15.35 -26.20
C ASP A 231 11.46 -14.01 -26.00
N VAL A 232 10.39 -13.75 -26.79
CA VAL A 232 9.57 -12.54 -26.68
C VAL A 232 8.79 -12.53 -25.37
N LEU A 233 8.17 -13.66 -24.99
CA LEU A 233 7.45 -13.77 -23.72
C LEU A 233 8.37 -13.58 -22.51
N ASP A 234 9.56 -14.15 -22.53
CA ASP A 234 10.57 -13.99 -21.48
C ASP A 234 11.04 -12.54 -21.37
N SER A 235 11.23 -11.85 -22.51
CA SER A 235 11.57 -10.42 -22.54
C SER A 235 10.45 -9.57 -21.94
N ILE A 236 9.19 -9.83 -22.32
CA ILE A 236 8.01 -9.16 -21.76
C ILE A 236 7.91 -9.37 -20.25
N GLU A 237 8.21 -10.58 -19.77
CA GLU A 237 8.20 -10.89 -18.35
C GLU A 237 9.30 -10.14 -17.58
N LYS A 238 10.50 -10.06 -18.14
CA LYS A 238 11.61 -9.27 -17.55
C LYS A 238 11.32 -7.77 -17.49
N MET A 239 10.50 -7.24 -18.39
CA MET A 239 10.07 -5.83 -18.36
C MET A 239 8.93 -5.53 -17.37
N ARG A 240 8.34 -6.54 -16.72
CA ARG A 240 7.28 -6.36 -15.71
C ARG A 240 7.64 -5.33 -14.62
N PRO A 241 8.85 -5.34 -14.00
CA PRO A 241 9.22 -4.38 -12.97
C PRO A 241 9.32 -2.94 -13.48
N ILE A 242 9.69 -2.74 -14.76
CA ILE A 242 9.73 -1.41 -15.40
C ILE A 242 8.31 -0.86 -15.53
N ARG A 243 7.36 -1.72 -15.95
CA ARG A 243 5.94 -1.38 -16.02
C ARG A 243 5.36 -1.07 -14.64
N ASP A 244 5.70 -1.86 -13.61
CA ASP A 244 5.22 -1.59 -12.25
C ASP A 244 5.76 -0.26 -11.71
N ALA A 245 7.03 0.08 -11.99
CA ALA A 245 7.59 1.39 -11.64
C ALA A 245 6.88 2.55 -12.35
N LEU A 246 6.45 2.37 -13.61
CA LEU A 246 5.62 3.34 -14.33
C LEU A 246 4.25 3.49 -13.66
N ILE A 247 3.61 2.39 -13.27
CA ILE A 247 2.32 2.41 -12.56
C ILE A 247 2.43 3.22 -11.27
N ASP A 248 3.45 2.95 -10.45
CA ASP A 248 3.67 3.65 -9.18
C ASP A 248 3.85 5.16 -9.39
N VAL A 249 4.68 5.56 -10.36
CA VAL A 249 4.93 6.97 -10.70
C VAL A 249 3.65 7.66 -11.16
N VAL A 250 2.87 7.05 -12.06
CA VAL A 250 1.62 7.66 -12.54
C VAL A 250 0.56 7.72 -11.44
N ALA A 251 0.50 6.72 -10.57
CA ALA A 251 -0.48 6.67 -9.48
C ALA A 251 -0.26 7.78 -8.45
N ILE A 252 0.98 8.01 -8.02
CA ILE A 252 1.27 9.12 -7.09
C ILE A 252 1.10 10.48 -7.77
N THR A 253 1.50 10.58 -9.04
CA THR A 253 1.40 11.82 -9.82
C THR A 253 -0.05 12.23 -10.06
N GLY A 254 -0.90 11.28 -10.44
CA GLY A 254 -2.33 11.51 -10.61
C GLY A 254 -3.02 11.98 -9.33
N SER A 255 -2.50 11.58 -8.16
CA SER A 255 -3.04 11.96 -6.85
C SER A 255 -2.53 13.32 -6.35
N SER A 256 -1.29 13.67 -6.67
CA SER A 256 -0.56 14.74 -5.97
C SER A 256 -0.08 15.90 -6.84
N VAL A 257 -0.07 15.76 -8.17
CA VAL A 257 0.54 16.74 -9.10
C VAL A 257 -0.53 17.37 -9.98
N TYR A 258 -0.67 18.70 -9.90
CA TYR A 258 -1.64 19.50 -10.66
C TYR A 258 -0.97 20.56 -11.55
N GLU A 259 0.36 20.56 -11.56
CA GLU A 259 1.16 21.53 -12.29
C GLU A 259 1.14 21.27 -13.80
N SER A 260 1.30 22.35 -14.58
CA SER A 260 1.22 22.33 -16.04
C SER A 260 2.34 21.55 -16.73
N TRP A 261 3.45 21.26 -16.04
CA TRP A 261 4.56 20.48 -16.58
C TRP A 261 4.21 19.00 -16.76
N LEU A 262 3.18 18.51 -16.07
CA LEU A 262 2.88 17.08 -16.00
C LEU A 262 2.47 16.49 -17.36
N LEU A 263 1.49 17.10 -18.03
CA LEU A 263 1.01 16.59 -19.31
C LEU A 263 2.15 16.43 -20.35
N PRO A 264 2.95 17.47 -20.66
CA PRO A 264 4.02 17.32 -21.65
C PRO A 264 5.07 16.29 -21.21
N ALA A 265 5.28 16.09 -19.90
CA ALA A 265 6.17 15.06 -19.39
C ALA A 265 5.63 13.63 -19.60
N ILE A 266 4.33 13.40 -19.36
CA ILE A 266 3.69 12.10 -19.66
C ILE A 266 3.67 11.84 -21.17
N VAL A 267 3.33 12.84 -21.99
CA VAL A 267 3.34 12.71 -23.46
C VAL A 267 4.75 12.33 -23.93
N ALA A 268 5.79 13.07 -23.52
CA ALA A 268 7.17 12.76 -23.90
C ALA A 268 7.64 11.38 -23.42
N LEU A 269 7.15 10.89 -22.27
CA LEU A 269 7.43 9.54 -21.79
C LEU A 269 6.77 8.48 -22.67
N LEU A 270 5.49 8.66 -23.02
CA LEU A 270 4.76 7.77 -23.92
C LEU A 270 5.35 7.79 -25.35
N GLU A 271 5.75 8.96 -25.88
CA GLU A 271 6.44 9.04 -27.16
C GLU A 271 7.71 8.18 -27.17
N LYS A 272 8.49 8.20 -26.08
CA LYS A 272 9.67 7.34 -25.96
C LYS A 272 9.29 5.86 -26.07
N THR A 273 8.24 5.40 -25.38
CA THR A 273 7.82 3.99 -25.44
C THR A 273 7.34 3.61 -26.85
N ALA A 274 6.59 4.49 -27.54
CA ALA A 274 6.17 4.25 -28.92
C ALA A 274 7.35 4.22 -29.91
N ASN A 275 8.35 5.09 -29.74
CA ASN A 275 9.53 5.10 -30.60
C ASN A 275 10.36 3.81 -30.49
N PHE A 276 10.39 3.15 -29.31
CA PHE A 276 10.97 1.80 -29.18
C PHE A 276 10.22 0.75 -30.01
N ALA A 277 8.89 0.85 -30.10
CA ALA A 277 8.06 -0.09 -30.85
C ALA A 277 8.18 0.05 -32.38
N LYS A 278 8.66 1.22 -32.88
CA LYS A 278 8.57 1.61 -34.30
C LYS A 278 9.91 1.74 -35.04
N ILE A 279 11.01 1.18 -34.52
CA ILE A 279 12.36 1.41 -35.06
C ILE A 279 12.50 1.12 -36.58
N LEU A 280 13.30 1.98 -37.21
CA LEU A 280 13.74 1.98 -38.60
C LEU A 280 14.05 0.57 -39.13
N THR A 281 13.20 0.06 -40.02
CA THR A 281 13.49 -1.15 -40.78
C THR A 281 13.66 -0.78 -42.24
N LYS A 282 14.85 -1.04 -42.80
CA LYS A 282 15.03 -1.01 -44.26
C LYS A 282 13.98 -1.93 -44.91
N PRO A 283 13.49 -1.64 -46.14
CA PRO A 283 12.26 -2.23 -46.71
C PRO A 283 12.21 -3.76 -46.92
N ASN A 284 13.17 -4.56 -46.43
CA ASN A 284 13.27 -6.01 -46.65
C ASN A 284 13.68 -6.81 -45.37
N ALA A 285 13.32 -6.35 -44.18
CA ALA A 285 13.77 -6.95 -42.93
C ALA A 285 12.63 -7.56 -42.08
N GLY A 286 11.97 -8.61 -42.60
CA GLY A 286 10.86 -9.30 -41.87
C GLY A 286 11.20 -9.69 -40.43
N ILE A 287 12.42 -10.16 -40.17
CA ILE A 287 12.89 -10.56 -38.83
C ILE A 287 13.12 -9.35 -37.89
N ARG A 288 13.40 -8.16 -38.43
CA ARG A 288 13.57 -6.94 -37.61
C ARG A 288 12.24 -6.36 -37.12
N ALA A 289 11.12 -6.72 -37.75
CA ALA A 289 9.79 -6.31 -37.27
C ALA A 289 9.43 -7.07 -35.98
N ILE A 290 9.80 -8.36 -35.89
CA ILE A 290 9.51 -9.22 -34.75
C ILE A 290 10.39 -8.91 -33.54
N SER A 291 11.65 -8.48 -33.74
CA SER A 291 12.53 -8.13 -32.62
C SER A 291 12.11 -6.87 -31.85
N GLN A 292 11.04 -6.20 -32.26
CA GLN A 292 10.40 -5.08 -31.54
C GLN A 292 9.08 -5.48 -30.86
N ASP A 293 8.63 -6.73 -30.98
CA ASP A 293 7.31 -7.15 -30.49
C ASP A 293 7.19 -7.05 -28.96
N ASN A 294 8.30 -7.20 -28.24
CA ASN A 294 8.35 -6.93 -26.80
C ASN A 294 8.07 -5.44 -26.49
N PHE A 295 8.61 -4.51 -27.28
CA PHE A 295 8.37 -3.07 -27.13
C PHE A 295 6.99 -2.64 -27.61
N ARG A 296 6.45 -3.26 -28.67
CA ARG A 296 5.05 -3.07 -29.09
C ARG A 296 4.09 -3.43 -27.96
N PHE A 297 4.29 -4.60 -27.36
CA PHE A 297 3.54 -5.04 -26.19
C PHE A 297 3.68 -4.04 -25.03
N PHE A 298 4.92 -3.64 -24.69
CA PHE A 298 5.17 -2.72 -23.60
C PHE A 298 4.55 -1.33 -23.83
N ALA A 299 4.59 -0.80 -25.06
CA ALA A 299 4.01 0.50 -25.39
C ALA A 299 2.49 0.50 -25.19
N GLN A 300 1.82 -0.56 -25.63
CA GLN A 300 0.38 -0.73 -25.42
C GLN A 300 0.03 -0.93 -23.93
N GLU A 301 0.76 -1.80 -23.23
CA GLU A 301 0.59 -2.05 -21.79
C GLU A 301 0.81 -0.77 -20.98
N ALA A 302 1.84 0.01 -21.32
CA ALA A 302 2.15 1.28 -20.68
C ALA A 302 1.05 2.31 -20.91
N PHE A 303 0.60 2.50 -22.17
CA PHE A 303 -0.45 3.46 -22.50
C PHE A 303 -1.76 3.14 -21.75
N LEU A 304 -2.23 1.90 -21.84
CA LEU A 304 -3.44 1.46 -21.11
C LEU A 304 -3.28 1.58 -19.60
N SER A 305 -2.08 1.33 -19.07
CA SER A 305 -1.79 1.53 -17.64
C SER A 305 -1.90 3.00 -17.24
N VAL A 306 -1.33 3.92 -18.02
CA VAL A 306 -1.44 5.36 -17.75
C VAL A 306 -2.91 5.80 -17.77
N ILE A 307 -3.66 5.44 -18.81
CA ILE A 307 -5.08 5.80 -18.93
C ILE A 307 -5.89 5.21 -17.78
N GLY A 308 -5.73 3.92 -17.48
CA GLY A 308 -6.45 3.24 -16.40
C GLY A 308 -6.19 3.86 -15.02
N ILE A 309 -4.93 4.21 -14.72
CA ILE A 309 -4.59 4.86 -13.45
C ILE A 309 -5.18 6.26 -13.37
N LEU A 310 -5.07 7.07 -14.43
CA LEU A 310 -5.63 8.43 -14.42
C LEU A 310 -7.16 8.41 -14.28
N ILE A 311 -7.84 7.42 -14.86
CA ILE A 311 -9.26 7.16 -14.60
C ILE A 311 -9.51 6.84 -13.12
N CYS A 312 -8.71 5.95 -12.51
CA CYS A 312 -8.80 5.64 -11.07
C CYS A 312 -8.64 6.89 -10.19
N LYS A 313 -7.70 7.77 -10.55
CA LYS A 313 -7.41 9.02 -9.83
C LYS A 313 -8.34 10.17 -10.23
N ARG A 314 -9.36 9.91 -11.06
CA ARG A 314 -10.36 10.90 -11.53
C ARG A 314 -9.75 12.10 -12.27
N ARG A 315 -8.62 11.88 -12.95
CA ARG A 315 -7.92 12.86 -13.78
C ARG A 315 -8.42 12.80 -15.22
N TYR A 316 -9.73 12.97 -15.39
CA TYR A 316 -10.42 12.83 -16.67
C TYR A 316 -9.95 13.87 -17.69
N ASP A 317 -9.67 15.09 -17.24
CA ASP A 317 -9.02 16.16 -18.01
C ASP A 317 -7.71 15.71 -18.67
N LEU A 318 -6.83 15.04 -17.90
CA LEU A 318 -5.56 14.56 -18.42
C LEU A 318 -5.75 13.43 -19.42
N VAL A 319 -6.71 12.53 -19.16
CA VAL A 319 -7.03 11.43 -20.07
C VAL A 319 -7.52 11.96 -21.43
N ASN A 320 -8.44 12.92 -21.43
CA ASN A 320 -8.88 13.58 -22.67
C ASN A 320 -7.70 14.21 -23.42
N ARG A 321 -6.87 14.99 -22.70
CA ARG A 321 -5.71 15.67 -23.30
C ARG A 321 -4.65 14.71 -23.84
N LEU A 322 -4.48 13.53 -23.25
CA LEU A 322 -3.62 12.48 -23.77
C LEU A 322 -4.19 11.87 -25.06
N PHE A 323 -5.50 11.62 -25.12
CA PHE A 323 -6.14 11.13 -26.35
C PHE A 323 -6.15 12.15 -27.50
N CYS A 324 -6.21 13.45 -27.18
CA CYS A 324 -6.13 14.54 -28.14
C CYS A 324 -4.69 15.00 -28.43
N ALA A 325 -3.67 14.41 -27.79
CA ALA A 325 -2.29 14.77 -28.03
C ALA A 325 -1.79 14.24 -29.37
N ASP A 326 -0.97 15.06 -30.01
CA ASP A 326 -0.14 14.67 -31.14
C ASP A 326 1.15 14.05 -30.60
N TYR A 327 1.45 12.82 -31.02
CA TYR A 327 2.63 12.07 -30.62
C TYR A 327 3.67 12.12 -31.74
N PHE A 328 4.88 12.57 -31.42
CA PHE A 328 5.99 12.68 -32.38
C PHE A 328 6.79 11.39 -32.45
N ILE A 329 6.64 10.67 -33.56
CA ILE A 329 7.21 9.34 -33.78
C ILE A 329 8.17 9.39 -34.96
N ARG A 330 9.38 8.86 -34.79
CA ARG A 330 10.36 8.79 -35.88
C ARG A 330 9.83 7.89 -36.99
N ASP A 331 10.00 8.32 -38.25
CA ASP A 331 9.58 7.52 -39.40
C ASP A 331 10.33 6.19 -39.43
N ARG A 332 9.68 5.16 -39.99
CA ARG A 332 10.23 3.82 -40.17
C ARG A 332 11.28 3.75 -41.30
N HIS A 333 11.32 4.74 -42.20
CA HIS A 333 12.14 4.74 -43.41
C HIS A 333 13.20 5.85 -43.45
N ASP A 334 12.99 6.94 -42.72
CA ASP A 334 13.90 8.10 -42.69
C ASP A 334 14.10 8.61 -41.25
N GLU A 335 15.34 8.44 -40.76
CA GLU A 335 15.77 8.73 -39.39
C GLU A 335 15.69 10.23 -39.05
N GLU A 336 15.68 11.11 -40.04
CA GLU A 336 15.57 12.56 -39.85
C GLU A 336 14.12 13.04 -39.86
N SER A 337 13.18 12.20 -40.30
CA SER A 337 11.77 12.56 -40.41
C SER A 337 10.95 12.13 -39.18
N ILE A 338 10.08 13.03 -38.74
CA ILE A 338 9.19 12.84 -37.59
C ILE A 338 7.76 12.90 -38.10
N ASN A 339 7.02 11.81 -37.89
CA ASN A 339 5.59 11.73 -38.16
C ASN A 339 4.81 12.17 -36.93
N THR A 340 3.69 12.85 -37.19
CA THR A 340 2.73 13.22 -36.17
C THR A 340 1.64 12.15 -36.17
N GLU A 341 1.60 11.34 -35.12
CA GLU A 341 0.66 10.24 -34.95
C GLU A 341 -0.30 10.54 -33.79
N ARG A 342 -1.45 9.86 -33.75
CA ARG A 342 -2.36 9.93 -32.61
C ARG A 342 -2.10 8.76 -31.67
N TYR A 343 -2.85 8.68 -30.58
CA TYR A 343 -2.67 7.63 -29.58
C TYR A 343 -2.93 6.20 -30.11
N ASP A 344 -3.55 6.03 -31.27
CA ASP A 344 -3.65 4.73 -31.94
C ASP A 344 -2.28 4.15 -32.34
N VAL A 345 -1.22 4.95 -32.35
CA VAL A 345 0.15 4.46 -32.52
C VAL A 345 0.58 3.43 -31.45
N PHE A 346 0.02 3.52 -30.24
CA PHE A 346 0.28 2.56 -29.16
C PHE A 346 -0.39 1.21 -29.40
N HIS A 347 -1.33 1.13 -30.34
CA HIS A 347 -1.96 -0.11 -30.77
C HIS A 347 -1.24 -0.64 -32.03
N ASP A 348 -0.05 -1.21 -31.85
CA ASP A 348 0.74 -1.87 -32.90
C ASP A 348 0.83 -3.39 -32.63
N PRO A 349 0.01 -4.23 -33.29
CA PRO A 349 -0.02 -5.67 -33.01
C PRO A 349 1.35 -6.34 -33.17
N ALA A 350 1.73 -7.13 -32.15
CA ALA A 350 2.91 -7.98 -32.19
C ALA A 350 2.58 -9.29 -32.91
N ILE A 351 3.17 -9.54 -34.08
CA ILE A 351 2.91 -10.73 -34.91
C ILE A 351 3.26 -12.00 -34.12
N THR A 352 4.35 -11.98 -33.36
CA THR A 352 4.74 -13.12 -32.53
C THR A 352 3.69 -13.46 -31.49
N LEU A 353 3.02 -12.47 -30.91
CA LEU A 353 1.97 -12.72 -29.92
C LEU A 353 0.67 -13.16 -30.59
N GLU A 354 0.20 -12.41 -31.58
CA GLU A 354 -1.12 -12.62 -32.17
C GLU A 354 -1.20 -13.85 -33.07
N GLU A 355 -0.09 -14.21 -33.74
CA GLU A 355 -0.04 -15.35 -34.65
C GLU A 355 0.77 -16.51 -34.05
N MET A 356 2.06 -16.31 -33.76
CA MET A 356 2.97 -17.41 -33.43
C MET A 356 2.67 -18.06 -32.07
N CYS A 357 2.52 -17.27 -31.00
CA CYS A 357 2.16 -17.75 -29.67
C CYS A 357 0.77 -18.41 -29.69
N ASN A 358 -0.19 -17.79 -30.36
CA ASN A 358 -1.55 -18.30 -30.50
C ASN A 358 -1.60 -19.66 -31.21
N GLN A 359 -0.77 -19.84 -32.25
CA GLN A 359 -0.61 -21.12 -32.95
C GLN A 359 0.12 -22.15 -32.07
N LYS A 360 1.27 -21.79 -31.50
CA LYS A 360 2.12 -22.69 -30.68
C LYS A 360 1.41 -23.22 -29.44
N LEU A 361 0.63 -22.38 -28.77
CA LEU A 361 -0.10 -22.72 -27.55
C LEU A 361 -1.53 -23.21 -27.81
N GLU A 362 -1.93 -23.37 -29.08
CA GLU A 362 -3.28 -23.73 -29.53
C GLU A 362 -4.41 -22.95 -28.83
N SER A 363 -4.11 -21.72 -28.40
CA SER A 363 -4.92 -21.03 -27.41
C SER A 363 -6.16 -20.34 -27.98
N LYS A 364 -6.17 -20.12 -29.31
CA LYS A 364 -7.29 -19.53 -30.07
C LYS A 364 -7.80 -18.20 -29.48
N TRP A 365 -6.92 -17.39 -28.88
CA TRP A 365 -7.31 -16.07 -28.36
C TRP A 365 -7.56 -15.09 -29.50
N ILE A 366 -8.60 -14.27 -29.36
CA ILE A 366 -8.90 -13.17 -30.30
C ILE A 366 -7.80 -12.11 -30.25
N SER A 367 -7.32 -11.78 -29.05
CA SER A 367 -6.09 -11.03 -28.84
C SER A 367 -5.24 -11.71 -27.78
N PHE A 368 -4.07 -12.22 -28.18
CA PHE A 368 -3.11 -12.78 -27.24
C PHE A 368 -2.50 -11.68 -26.37
N THR A 369 -2.19 -10.53 -26.97
CA THR A 369 -1.70 -9.33 -26.27
C THR A 369 -2.66 -8.92 -25.16
N GLY A 370 -3.95 -8.79 -25.46
CA GLY A 370 -4.97 -8.43 -24.48
C GLY A 370 -5.08 -9.42 -23.33
N ASN A 371 -5.01 -10.73 -23.61
CA ASN A 371 -4.99 -11.78 -22.58
C ASN A 371 -3.75 -11.71 -21.68
N LEU A 372 -2.58 -11.43 -22.26
CA LEU A 372 -1.34 -11.31 -21.49
C LEU A 372 -1.36 -10.06 -20.59
N ILE A 373 -1.80 -8.91 -21.10
CA ILE A 373 -2.00 -7.69 -20.31
C ILE A 373 -3.00 -7.95 -19.17
N PHE A 374 -4.14 -8.59 -19.47
CA PHE A 374 -5.15 -8.92 -18.46
C PHE A 374 -4.60 -9.80 -17.34
N LYS A 375 -3.86 -10.88 -17.67
CA LYS A 375 -3.24 -11.76 -16.66
C LYS A 375 -2.16 -11.06 -15.83
N ARG A 376 -1.49 -10.07 -16.41
CA ARG A 376 -0.45 -9.27 -15.76
C ARG A 376 -1.01 -8.13 -14.91
N ALA A 377 -2.32 -7.90 -14.90
CA ALA A 377 -3.00 -6.87 -14.13
C ALA A 377 -3.10 -7.22 -12.62
N THR A 378 -1.96 -7.41 -11.97
CA THR A 378 -1.85 -7.80 -10.56
C THR A 378 -1.45 -6.64 -9.64
N HIS A 379 -1.18 -5.46 -10.20
CA HIS A 379 -0.71 -4.30 -9.45
C HIS A 379 -1.85 -3.65 -8.64
N PRO A 380 -1.69 -3.36 -7.33
CA PRO A 380 -2.78 -2.83 -6.50
C PRO A 380 -3.38 -1.51 -6.99
N GLU A 381 -2.54 -0.61 -7.52
CA GLU A 381 -2.97 0.69 -8.07
C GLU A 381 -3.75 0.59 -9.39
N LEU A 382 -3.68 -0.56 -10.08
CA LEU A 382 -4.31 -0.76 -11.38
C LEU A 382 -5.04 -2.11 -11.44
N PRO A 383 -6.28 -2.18 -10.91
CA PRO A 383 -7.11 -3.37 -11.02
C PRO A 383 -7.45 -3.71 -12.47
N ALA A 384 -7.61 -5.01 -12.78
CA ALA A 384 -7.95 -5.47 -14.13
C ALA A 384 -9.22 -4.81 -14.74
N LEU A 385 -10.22 -4.49 -13.91
CA LEU A 385 -11.43 -3.79 -14.34
C LEU A 385 -11.13 -2.41 -14.95
N GLN A 386 -10.10 -1.73 -14.44
CA GLN A 386 -9.73 -0.39 -14.88
C GLN A 386 -8.98 -0.44 -16.22
N LEU A 387 -8.23 -1.51 -16.48
CA LEU A 387 -7.66 -1.78 -17.81
C LEU A 387 -8.74 -2.10 -18.85
N ILE A 388 -9.73 -2.93 -18.49
CA ILE A 388 -10.90 -3.21 -19.35
C ILE A 388 -11.60 -1.90 -19.70
N GLN A 389 -11.83 -1.04 -18.70
CA GLN A 389 -12.50 0.23 -18.88
C GLN A 389 -11.66 1.22 -19.72
N ALA A 390 -10.34 1.29 -19.49
CA ALA A 390 -9.43 2.13 -20.26
C ALA A 390 -9.40 1.72 -21.74
N ASP A 391 -9.33 0.43 -22.03
CA ASP A 391 -9.34 -0.10 -23.39
C ASP A 391 -10.68 0.17 -24.10
N ALA A 392 -11.82 -0.03 -23.41
CA ALA A 392 -13.13 0.29 -23.95
C ALA A 392 -13.31 1.79 -24.25
N ILE A 393 -12.82 2.67 -23.39
CA ILE A 393 -12.87 4.13 -23.62
C ILE A 393 -11.92 4.55 -24.75
N SER A 394 -10.75 3.92 -24.85
CA SER A 394 -9.80 4.15 -25.96
C SER A 394 -10.41 3.79 -27.31
N LEU A 395 -11.19 2.70 -27.39
CA LEU A 395 -12.00 2.33 -28.56
C LEU A 395 -13.03 3.42 -28.90
N LEU A 396 -13.83 3.85 -27.91
CA LEU A 396 -14.89 4.85 -28.12
C LEU A 396 -14.35 6.20 -28.60
N HIS A 397 -13.29 6.69 -27.96
CA HIS A 397 -12.62 7.91 -28.38
C HIS A 397 -12.06 7.76 -29.80
N GLY A 398 -11.58 6.56 -30.16
CA GLY A 398 -11.01 6.29 -31.47
C GLY A 398 -12.08 6.41 -32.54
N MET A 399 -13.21 5.76 -32.31
CA MET A 399 -14.37 5.81 -33.21
C MET A 399 -14.90 7.23 -33.42
N GLN A 400 -15.05 8.01 -32.35
CA GLN A 400 -15.50 9.40 -32.42
C GLN A 400 -14.62 10.25 -33.34
N HIS A 401 -13.33 9.93 -33.42
CA HIS A 401 -12.37 10.71 -34.19
C HIS A 401 -11.74 9.93 -35.35
N HIS A 402 -12.41 8.88 -35.85
CA HIS A 402 -11.94 8.03 -36.97
C HIS A 402 -10.55 7.39 -36.79
N GLY A 403 -10.08 7.21 -35.56
CA GLY A 403 -8.86 6.48 -35.20
C GLY A 403 -9.08 4.96 -35.11
N GLN A 404 -7.99 4.18 -35.16
CA GLN A 404 -8.05 2.72 -35.13
C GLN A 404 -7.56 2.15 -33.78
N TRP A 405 -8.49 1.87 -32.87
CA TRP A 405 -8.20 1.19 -31.61
C TRP A 405 -9.14 -0.01 -31.43
N PRO A 406 -8.84 -1.20 -31.98
CA PRO A 406 -9.68 -2.36 -31.75
C PRO A 406 -9.57 -2.85 -30.29
N PRO A 407 -10.60 -3.54 -29.76
CA PRO A 407 -10.63 -4.00 -28.39
C PRO A 407 -9.56 -5.07 -28.16
N THR A 408 -8.83 -4.94 -27.06
CA THR A 408 -7.76 -5.87 -26.68
C THR A 408 -8.00 -6.47 -25.31
N VAL A 409 -7.97 -5.67 -24.25
CA VAL A 409 -8.22 -6.10 -22.87
C VAL A 409 -9.72 -6.15 -22.58
N SER A 410 -10.49 -5.27 -23.21
CA SER A 410 -11.94 -5.15 -23.00
C SER A 410 -12.73 -6.42 -23.34
N ILE A 411 -12.20 -7.30 -24.20
CA ILE A 411 -12.78 -8.62 -24.52
C ILE A 411 -12.91 -9.55 -23.29
N HIS A 412 -12.14 -9.31 -22.22
CA HIS A 412 -12.16 -10.09 -20.98
C HIS A 412 -13.25 -9.65 -20.01
N GLY A 413 -13.98 -8.58 -20.31
CA GLY A 413 -15.08 -8.18 -19.46
C GLY A 413 -16.23 -9.18 -19.52
N ARG A 414 -16.91 -9.37 -18.38
CA ARG A 414 -17.97 -10.38 -18.23
C ARG A 414 -19.28 -9.86 -18.82
N TYR A 415 -20.13 -10.78 -19.26
CA TYR A 415 -21.51 -10.49 -19.64
C TYR A 415 -22.25 -9.77 -18.47
N HIS A 416 -22.81 -8.59 -18.73
CA HIS A 416 -23.39 -7.65 -17.74
C HIS A 416 -22.40 -7.01 -16.74
N GLN A 417 -21.09 -7.07 -16.98
CA GLN A 417 -20.14 -6.35 -16.15
C GLN A 417 -20.32 -4.84 -16.32
N ARG A 418 -20.73 -4.18 -15.24
CA ARG A 418 -20.88 -2.73 -15.24
C ARG A 418 -19.51 -2.07 -15.09
N LEU A 419 -19.11 -1.34 -16.13
CA LEU A 419 -17.90 -0.52 -16.09
C LEU A 419 -18.18 0.78 -15.30
N PRO A 420 -17.41 1.09 -14.24
CA PRO A 420 -17.69 2.19 -13.31
C PRO A 420 -18.12 3.53 -13.93
N LEU A 421 -17.42 4.04 -14.95
CA LEU A 421 -17.80 5.31 -15.58
C LEU A 421 -19.12 5.22 -16.36
N PHE A 422 -19.40 4.08 -16.98
CA PHE A 422 -20.63 3.86 -17.73
C PHE A 422 -21.83 3.66 -16.79
N ASP A 423 -21.64 2.90 -15.71
CA ASP A 423 -22.64 2.75 -14.64
C ASP A 423 -22.97 4.09 -13.98
N SER A 424 -21.97 4.96 -13.79
CA SER A 424 -22.20 6.33 -13.32
C SER A 424 -23.11 7.11 -14.26
N VAL A 425 -22.96 7.00 -15.59
CA VAL A 425 -23.84 7.70 -16.53
C VAL A 425 -25.27 7.17 -16.43
N VAL A 426 -25.44 5.85 -16.38
CA VAL A 426 -26.76 5.20 -16.25
C VAL A 426 -27.47 5.55 -14.95
N THR A 427 -26.73 5.60 -13.84
CA THR A 427 -27.32 5.83 -12.50
C THR A 427 -27.62 7.30 -12.23
N THR A 428 -26.80 8.22 -12.75
CA THR A 428 -26.94 9.66 -12.48
C THR A 428 -27.69 10.43 -13.56
N GLY A 429 -27.79 9.89 -14.77
CA GLY A 429 -28.30 10.62 -15.94
C GLY A 429 -27.37 11.75 -16.40
N ASN A 430 -26.12 11.78 -15.95
CA ASN A 430 -25.10 12.77 -16.31
C ASN A 430 -23.88 12.07 -16.93
N VAL A 431 -23.31 12.67 -17.98
CA VAL A 431 -22.11 12.16 -18.66
C VAL A 431 -20.88 12.06 -17.77
N GLY A 432 -20.79 12.90 -16.73
CA GLY A 432 -19.72 12.87 -15.72
C GLY A 432 -18.31 12.76 -16.31
N GLY A 433 -17.47 11.93 -15.69
CA GLY A 433 -16.10 11.70 -16.17
C GLY A 433 -16.00 11.03 -17.54
N LEU A 434 -17.02 10.28 -17.97
CA LEU A 434 -17.04 9.68 -19.32
C LEU A 434 -17.20 10.79 -20.39
N GLY A 435 -18.10 11.74 -20.14
CA GLY A 435 -18.27 12.91 -20.99
C GLY A 435 -17.04 13.78 -21.06
N GLU A 436 -16.38 14.01 -19.93
CA GLU A 436 -15.13 14.78 -19.87
C GLU A 436 -14.00 14.12 -20.67
N ILE A 437 -13.87 12.79 -20.58
CA ILE A 437 -12.87 12.04 -21.38
C ILE A 437 -13.17 12.12 -22.88
N LEU A 438 -14.43 11.94 -23.27
CA LEU A 438 -14.83 11.89 -24.68
C LEU A 438 -15.07 13.29 -25.28
N GLY A 439 -15.10 14.35 -24.47
CA GLY A 439 -15.55 15.67 -24.91
C GLY A 439 -17.02 15.68 -25.35
N ILE A 440 -17.87 14.93 -24.65
CA ILE A 440 -19.31 14.83 -24.93
C ILE A 440 -20.12 15.37 -23.75
N ASP A 441 -20.97 16.36 -24.03
CA ASP A 441 -21.65 17.16 -23.00
C ASP A 441 -23.02 16.58 -22.60
N SER A 442 -23.52 15.56 -23.32
CA SER A 442 -24.86 15.02 -23.13
C SER A 442 -24.93 13.50 -23.24
N VAL A 443 -25.83 12.88 -22.48
CA VAL A 443 -26.11 11.43 -22.56
C VAL A 443 -26.55 11.05 -23.97
N ARG A 444 -27.26 11.97 -24.65
CA ARG A 444 -27.65 11.81 -26.04
C ARG A 444 -26.44 11.71 -26.98
N GLY A 445 -25.43 12.54 -26.81
CA GLY A 445 -24.19 12.47 -27.60
C GLY A 445 -23.46 11.14 -27.41
N ILE A 446 -23.45 10.60 -26.18
CA ILE A 446 -22.90 9.26 -25.92
C ILE A 446 -23.71 8.20 -26.66
N LEU A 447 -25.04 8.24 -26.57
CA LEU A 447 -25.90 7.32 -27.31
C LEU A 447 -25.70 7.39 -28.83
N ASP A 448 -25.56 8.60 -29.38
CA ASP A 448 -25.34 8.79 -30.82
C ASP A 448 -23.99 8.23 -31.27
N LEU A 449 -22.94 8.35 -30.44
CA LEU A 449 -21.66 7.68 -30.68
C LEU A 449 -21.81 6.14 -30.66
N LEU A 450 -22.55 5.59 -29.70
CA LEU A 450 -22.75 4.14 -29.58
C LEU A 450 -23.64 3.56 -30.68
N GLU A 451 -24.60 4.34 -31.17
CA GLU A 451 -25.51 3.95 -32.24
C GLU A 451 -24.99 4.34 -33.64
N SER A 452 -23.80 4.95 -33.74
CA SER A 452 -23.15 5.37 -34.99
C SER A 452 -22.99 4.22 -35.99
N ASP A 453 -23.00 4.55 -37.28
CA ASP A 453 -22.79 3.55 -38.33
C ASP A 453 -21.35 3.02 -38.32
N GLU A 454 -20.38 3.83 -37.87
CA GLU A 454 -19.01 3.39 -37.60
C GLU A 454 -18.97 2.30 -36.53
N MET A 455 -19.69 2.49 -35.41
CA MET A 455 -19.86 1.45 -34.39
C MET A 455 -20.52 0.20 -34.96
N ARG A 456 -21.63 0.35 -35.69
CA ARG A 456 -22.33 -0.80 -36.30
C ARG A 456 -21.47 -1.53 -37.31
N HIS A 457 -20.71 -0.81 -38.13
CA HIS A 457 -19.80 -1.39 -39.11
C HIS A 457 -18.69 -2.17 -38.39
N PHE A 458 -18.11 -1.57 -37.35
CA PHE A 458 -17.15 -2.22 -36.47
C PHE A 458 -17.70 -3.53 -35.86
N TYR A 459 -18.93 -3.50 -35.32
CA TYR A 459 -19.60 -4.69 -34.76
C TYR A 459 -19.94 -5.76 -35.81
N SER A 460 -20.29 -5.36 -37.03
CA SER A 460 -20.61 -6.29 -38.13
C SER A 460 -19.38 -7.00 -38.73
N GLY A 461 -18.17 -6.50 -38.45
CA GLY A 461 -16.89 -6.96 -39.02
C GLY A 461 -16.39 -8.34 -38.56
N GLY A 462 -17.12 -9.04 -37.69
CA GLY A 462 -17.01 -10.49 -37.47
C GLY A 462 -15.74 -11.06 -36.82
N ARG A 463 -14.62 -10.33 -36.74
CA ARG A 463 -13.35 -10.87 -36.20
C ARG A 463 -13.19 -10.75 -34.69
N TYR A 464 -13.76 -9.72 -34.05
CA TYR A 464 -13.36 -9.36 -32.68
C TYR A 464 -14.39 -9.64 -31.59
N TRP A 465 -15.65 -9.99 -31.93
CA TRP A 465 -16.75 -9.86 -30.97
C TRP A 465 -17.66 -11.09 -30.78
N ARG A 466 -17.23 -12.29 -31.20
CA ARG A 466 -18.02 -13.52 -30.95
C ARG A 466 -17.95 -14.07 -29.52
N THR A 467 -17.31 -13.38 -28.59
CA THR A 467 -17.25 -13.82 -27.19
C THR A 467 -17.47 -12.65 -26.22
N CYS A 468 -18.33 -12.90 -25.23
CA CYS A 468 -18.63 -12.09 -24.03
C CYS A 468 -19.67 -10.97 -24.19
N TYR A 469 -19.77 -10.32 -25.34
CA TYR A 469 -20.71 -9.22 -25.53
C TYR A 469 -21.44 -9.36 -26.88
N SER A 470 -22.69 -9.81 -26.92
CA SER A 470 -23.51 -9.73 -28.14
C SER A 470 -23.88 -8.27 -28.45
N ASP A 471 -24.35 -7.99 -29.66
CA ASP A 471 -24.92 -6.72 -30.16
C ASP A 471 -25.29 -5.73 -29.04
N GLY A 472 -24.42 -4.74 -28.78
CA GLY A 472 -24.69 -3.63 -27.86
C GLY A 472 -24.41 -3.84 -26.36
N SER A 473 -23.90 -5.00 -25.91
CA SER A 473 -23.80 -5.34 -24.47
C SER A 473 -22.54 -4.86 -23.71
N ILE A 474 -21.63 -4.08 -24.32
CA ILE A 474 -20.70 -3.24 -23.52
C ILE A 474 -21.52 -2.24 -22.67
N PHE A 475 -22.73 -1.94 -23.13
CA PHE A 475 -23.63 -0.97 -22.58
C PHE A 475 -24.88 -1.66 -22.09
N ALA A 476 -25.43 -1.20 -20.97
CA ALA A 476 -26.87 -1.27 -20.80
C ALA A 476 -27.49 -0.19 -21.70
N LEU A 477 -27.39 -0.38 -23.02
CA LEU A 477 -27.88 0.56 -24.03
C LEU A 477 -29.39 0.75 -23.87
N GLU A 478 -30.09 -0.30 -23.41
CA GLU A 478 -31.48 -0.25 -22.97
C GLU A 478 -31.68 0.68 -21.77
N ASP A 479 -30.79 0.67 -20.77
CA ASP A 479 -30.88 1.56 -19.61
C ASP A 479 -30.59 3.02 -20.00
N LEU A 480 -29.62 3.28 -20.88
CA LEU A 480 -29.34 4.63 -21.39
C LEU A 480 -30.49 5.17 -22.26
N ARG A 481 -31.19 4.30 -23.01
CA ARG A 481 -32.37 4.69 -23.81
C ARG A 481 -33.54 5.19 -22.98
N SER A 482 -33.58 4.91 -21.68
CA SER A 482 -34.61 5.43 -20.77
C SER A 482 -34.48 6.95 -20.51
N TYR A 483 -33.31 7.53 -20.78
CA TYR A 483 -33.03 8.97 -20.67
C TYR A 483 -33.24 9.73 -22.00
N ARG A 484 -34.02 9.16 -22.94
CA ARG A 484 -34.33 9.75 -24.26
C ARG A 484 -35.20 11.01 -24.18
#